data_AF-A0A1G1EDH9-F1
#
_entry.id   AF-A0A1G1EDH9-F1
#
_cell.length_a   1.000
_cell.length_b   1.000
_cell.length_c   1.000
_cell.angle_alpha   90.00
_cell.angle_beta   90.00
_cell.angle_gamma   90.00
#
_symmetry.space_group_name_H-M   'P 1'
#
loop_
_entity.id
_entity.type
_entity.pdbx_description
1 polymer ?
#
loop_
_entity_poly.entity_id
_entity_poly.type
_entity_poly.pdbx_seq_one_letter_code
_entity_poly.pdbx_strand_id
1 'polypeptide(L)'
;MCDTKTIDPNYPITFEELREYLRVSKYTLQDYLAEGLGRQAGFKVGKEWRFMPLDVIEWLKDRHKRNFKTSKNILTKNELQLIASRAIKAEISRH
;
A
#
# COMPACT_ATOMS: atom_id res chain seq x y z
N MET A 1 -29.43 -10.15 5.47
CA MET A 1 -29.47 -9.35 4.24
C MET A 1 -28.53 -8.18 4.49
N CYS A 2 -27.40 -8.12 3.79
CA CYS A 2 -26.49 -6.98 3.94
C CYS A 2 -27.00 -5.90 3.00
N ASP A 3 -27.69 -4.90 3.54
CA ASP A 3 -28.02 -3.67 2.82
C ASP A 3 -26.72 -3.08 2.28
N THR A 4 -26.45 -3.30 0.99
CA THR A 4 -25.37 -2.60 0.29
C THR A 4 -25.82 -1.16 0.13
N LYS A 5 -25.65 -0.36 1.19
CA LYS A 5 -25.75 1.09 1.10
C LYS A 5 -24.86 1.54 -0.05
N THR A 6 -25.45 2.21 -1.03
CA THR A 6 -24.71 2.85 -2.10
C THR A 6 -23.86 3.94 -1.46
N ILE A 7 -22.58 3.66 -1.24
CA ILE A 7 -21.63 4.62 -0.70
C ILE A 7 -21.23 5.55 -1.85
N ASP A 8 -21.62 6.81 -1.74
CA ASP A 8 -21.22 7.82 -2.70
C ASP A 8 -19.75 8.21 -2.47
N PRO A 9 -18.88 8.09 -3.49
CA PRO A 9 -17.44 8.30 -3.32
C PRO A 9 -17.06 9.76 -3.04
N ASN A 10 -17.98 10.72 -3.26
CA ASN A 10 -17.73 12.15 -3.04
C ASN A 10 -18.03 12.60 -1.61
N TYR A 11 -18.60 11.72 -0.77
CA TYR A 11 -18.97 12.05 0.59
C TYR A 11 -18.10 11.33 1.62
N PRO A 12 -17.79 11.99 2.74
CA PRO A 12 -16.98 11.39 3.78
C PRO A 12 -17.76 10.30 4.52
N ILE A 13 -17.19 9.11 4.59
CA ILE A 13 -17.76 7.94 5.25
C ILE A 13 -17.07 7.63 6.58
N THR A 14 -17.79 6.91 7.44
CA THR A 14 -17.26 6.48 8.74
C THR A 14 -16.28 5.30 8.61
N PHE A 15 -15.61 4.97 9.70
CA PHE A 15 -14.72 3.81 9.77
C PHE A 15 -15.44 2.48 9.46
N GLU A 16 -16.68 2.32 9.92
CA GLU A 16 -17.46 1.10 9.68
C GLU A 16 -17.90 0.98 8.22
N GLU A 17 -18.39 2.08 7.64
CA GLU A 17 -18.74 2.14 6.23
C GLU A 17 -17.52 1.93 5.33
N LEU A 18 -16.35 2.46 5.71
CA LEU A 18 -15.12 2.25 4.96
C LEU A 18 -14.68 0.78 4.99
N ARG A 19 -14.87 0.10 6.13
CA ARG A 19 -14.61 -1.34 6.25
C ARG A 19 -15.49 -2.14 5.31
N GLU A 20 -16.78 -1.81 5.24
CA GLU A 20 -17.72 -2.45 4.33
C GLU A 20 -17.43 -2.12 2.86
N TYR A 21 -17.08 -0.87 2.56
CA TYR A 21 -16.70 -0.40 1.24
C TYR A 21 -15.48 -1.15 0.68
N LEU A 22 -14.42 -1.25 1.48
CA LEU A 22 -13.18 -1.94 1.10
C LEU A 22 -13.27 -3.46 1.26
N ARG A 23 -14.31 -3.97 1.94
CA ARG A 23 -14.48 -5.39 2.31
C ARG A 23 -13.25 -5.98 3.00
N VAL A 24 -12.64 -5.20 3.90
CA VAL A 24 -11.45 -5.61 4.66
C VAL A 24 -11.80 -5.93 6.12
N SER A 25 -10.90 -6.67 6.77
CA SER A 25 -11.04 -6.91 8.22
C SER A 25 -10.82 -5.61 9.01
N LYS A 26 -11.42 -5.53 10.21
CA LYS A 26 -11.21 -4.41 11.14
C LYS A 26 -9.72 -4.21 11.47
N TYR A 27 -8.99 -5.32 11.64
CA TYR A 27 -7.56 -5.30 11.93
C TYR A 27 -6.75 -4.71 10.78
N THR A 28 -7.06 -5.09 9.54
CA THR A 28 -6.41 -4.53 8.35
C THR A 28 -6.66 -3.03 8.23
N LEU A 29 -7.88 -2.57 8.52
CA LEU A 29 -8.18 -1.15 8.46
C LEU A 29 -7.49 -0.36 9.58
N GLN A 30 -7.32 -0.95 10.76
CA GLN A 30 -6.51 -0.37 11.85
C GLN A 30 -5.03 -0.30 11.50
N ASP A 31 -4.49 -1.33 10.85
CA ASP A 31 -3.12 -1.33 10.34
C ASP A 31 -2.92 -0.19 9.33
N TYR A 32 -3.86 0.00 8.39
CA TYR A 32 -3.81 1.12 7.46
C TYR A 32 -3.85 2.48 8.17
N LEU A 33 -4.62 2.61 9.25
CA LEU A 33 -4.60 3.83 10.06
C LEU A 33 -3.22 4.08 10.69
N ALA A 34 -2.58 3.04 11.20
CA ALA A 34 -1.23 3.13 11.76
C ALA A 34 -0.18 3.46 10.67
N GLU A 35 -0.34 2.93 9.45
CA GLU A 35 0.51 3.22 8.30
C GLU A 35 0.33 4.65 7.75
N GLY A 36 -0.71 5.38 8.19
CA GLY A 36 -0.91 6.79 7.86
C GLY A 36 -2.14 7.09 7.01
N LEU A 37 -3.04 6.13 6.78
CA LEU A 37 -4.32 6.36 6.09
C LEU A 37 -5.11 7.51 6.71
N GLY A 38 -5.16 7.56 8.05
CA GLY A 38 -5.88 8.62 8.77
C GLY A 38 -5.30 10.01 8.56
N ARG A 39 -3.99 10.14 8.35
CA ARG A 39 -3.36 11.45 8.10
C ARG A 39 -3.59 11.94 6.69
N GLN A 40 -3.75 11.02 5.74
CA GLN A 40 -3.64 11.33 4.31
C GLN A 40 -4.99 11.28 3.59
N ALA A 41 -5.90 10.41 4.02
CA ALA A 41 -7.21 10.20 3.42
C ALA A 41 -8.37 10.33 4.43
N GLY A 42 -8.05 10.71 5.66
CA GLY A 42 -9.03 10.87 6.73
C GLY A 42 -8.92 12.22 7.43
N PHE A 43 -10.00 12.62 8.08
CA PHE A 43 -10.03 13.75 8.99
C PHE A 43 -10.86 13.40 10.21
N LYS A 44 -10.44 13.93 11.36
CA LYS A 44 -11.09 13.67 12.64
C LYS A 44 -12.20 14.70 12.84
N VAL A 45 -13.44 14.23 12.95
CA VAL A 45 -14.62 15.06 13.25
C VAL A 45 -15.08 14.71 14.66
N GLY A 46 -14.74 15.58 15.62
CA GLY A 46 -14.99 15.32 17.03
C GLY A 46 -14.22 14.09 17.54
N LYS A 47 -14.95 13.01 17.85
CA LYS A 47 -14.38 11.74 18.34
C LYS A 47 -14.23 10.67 17.25
N GLU A 48 -14.77 10.89 16.07
CA GLU A 48 -14.83 9.90 15.01
C GLU A 48 -13.94 10.27 13.82
N TRP A 49 -13.42 9.26 13.14
CA TRP A 49 -12.70 9.45 11.89
C TRP A 49 -13.66 9.37 10.72
N ARG A 50 -13.53 10.33 9.81
CA ARG A 50 -14.21 10.32 8.52
C ARG A 50 -13.20 10.24 7.39
N PHE A 51 -13.55 9.52 6.35
CA PHE A 51 -12.67 9.22 5.23
C PHE A 51 -13.37 9.55 3.92
N MET A 52 -12.64 10.18 3.00
CA MET A 52 -13.10 10.35 1.64
C MET A 52 -12.76 9.08 0.84
N PRO A 53 -13.74 8.35 0.29
CA PRO A 53 -13.47 7.11 -0.45
C PRO A 53 -12.46 7.31 -1.60
N LEU A 54 -12.54 8.44 -2.30
CA LEU A 54 -11.60 8.79 -3.38
C LEU A 54 -10.16 8.90 -2.87
N ASP A 55 -9.93 9.66 -1.80
CA ASP A 55 -8.60 9.82 -1.20
C ASP A 55 -8.07 8.49 -0.66
N VAL A 56 -8.94 7.64 -0.09
CA VAL A 56 -8.55 6.30 0.39
C VAL A 56 -8.07 5.43 -0.77
N ILE A 57 -8.77 5.45 -1.91
CA ILE A 57 -8.38 4.70 -3.11
C ILE A 57 -7.02 5.22 -3.63
N GLU A 58 -6.81 6.52 -3.66
CA GLU A 58 -5.52 7.10 -4.06
C GLU A 58 -4.38 6.69 -3.12
N TRP A 59 -4.62 6.72 -1.81
CA TRP A 59 -3.65 6.26 -0.82
C TRP A 59 -3.30 4.79 -1.00
N LEU A 60 -4.29 3.93 -1.25
CA LEU A 60 -4.06 2.49 -1.52
C LEU A 60 -3.23 2.28 -2.78
N LYS A 61 -3.48 3.04 -3.84
CA LYS A 61 -2.66 3.00 -5.07
C LYS A 61 -1.22 3.43 -4.80
N ASP A 62 -1.01 4.50 -4.03
CA ASP A 62 0.32 4.96 -3.65
C ASP A 62 1.05 3.90 -2.80
N ARG A 63 0.38 3.34 -1.79
CA ARG A 63 0.91 2.26 -0.95
C ARG A 63 1.34 1.06 -1.78
N HIS A 64 0.52 0.65 -2.75
CA HIS A 64 0.87 -0.44 -3.66
C HIS A 64 2.14 -0.11 -4.47
N LYS A 65 2.28 1.13 -4.97
CA LYS A 65 3.50 1.58 -5.67
C LYS A 65 4.72 1.59 -4.76
N ARG A 66 4.59 2.00 -3.50
CA ARG A 66 5.68 1.98 -2.50
C ARG A 66 6.15 0.55 -2.26
N ASN A 67 5.23 -0.39 -2.02
CA ASN A 67 5.57 -1.80 -1.84
C ASN A 67 6.19 -2.44 -3.09
N PHE A 68 5.76 -2.03 -4.29
CA PHE A 68 6.35 -2.51 -5.55
C PHE A 68 7.79 -2.01 -5.79
N LYS A 69 8.11 -0.77 -5.38
CA LYS A 69 9.47 -0.22 -5.49
C LYS A 69 10.46 -0.93 -4.58
N THR A 70 10.03 -1.33 -3.38
CA THR A 70 10.84 -2.13 -2.46
C THR A 70 11.22 -3.47 -3.08
N SER A 71 10.29 -4.14 -3.77
CA SER A 71 10.55 -5.45 -4.41
C SER A 71 11.57 -5.38 -5.56
N LYS A 72 11.59 -4.29 -6.34
CA LYS A 72 12.58 -4.10 -7.43
C LYS A 72 13.99 -3.75 -6.93
N ASN A 73 14.13 -3.22 -5.71
CA ASN A 73 15.44 -2.89 -5.13
C ASN A 73 16.10 -4.11 -4.45
N ILE A 74 15.38 -5.23 -4.32
CA ILE A 74 15.87 -6.49 -3.73
C ILE A 74 16.55 -7.39 -4.78
N LEU A 75 16.83 -6.91 -5.99
CA LEU A 75 17.95 -7.47 -6.76
C LEU A 75 19.24 -6.94 -6.13
N THR A 76 19.62 -7.59 -5.03
CA THR A 76 20.65 -7.12 -4.12
C THR A 76 21.98 -6.93 -4.85
N LYS A 77 22.76 -5.94 -4.42
CA LYS A 77 24.15 -5.70 -4.89
C LYS A 77 24.99 -6.98 -4.96
N ASN A 78 24.68 -7.99 -4.14
CA ASN A 78 25.35 -9.28 -4.12
C ASN A 78 25.13 -10.11 -5.41
N GLU A 79 23.95 -10.09 -6.03
CA GLU A 79 23.74 -10.83 -7.28
C GLU A 79 24.42 -10.16 -8.47
N LEU A 80 24.43 -8.83 -8.52
CA LEU A 80 25.18 -8.07 -9.54
C LEU A 80 26.69 -8.26 -9.39
N GLN A 81 27.20 -8.27 -8.16
CA GLN A 81 28.60 -8.59 -7.87
C GLN A 81 28.95 -10.02 -8.29
N LEU A 82 28.09 -11.00 -7.98
CA LEU A 82 28.30 -12.41 -8.34
C LEU A 82 28.34 -12.63 -9.86
N ILE A 83 27.47 -11.97 -10.62
CA ILE A 83 27.48 -12.03 -12.10
C ILE A 83 28.76 -11.39 -12.65
N ALA A 84 29.14 -10.21 -12.13
CA ALA A 84 30.35 -9.51 -12.58
C ALA A 84 31.62 -10.31 -12.31
N SER A 85 31.77 -10.92 -11.12
CA SER A 85 32.92 -11.74 -10.78
C SER A 85 33.03 -13.00 -11.65
N ARG A 86 31.89 -13.61 -12.03
CA ARG A 86 31.87 -14.79 -12.92
C ARG A 86 32.29 -14.44 -14.35
N ALA A 87 31.90 -13.27 -14.84
CA ALA A 87 32.29 -12.79 -16.17
C ALA A 87 33.81 -12.56 -16.25
N ILE A 88 34.40 -11.89 -15.25
CA ILE A 88 35.85 -11.63 -15.18
C ILE A 88 36.65 -12.95 -15.12
N LYS A 89 36.22 -13.92 -14.30
CA LYS A 89 36.91 -15.21 -14.17
C LYS A 89 36.88 -16.04 -15.46
N ALA A 90 35.81 -15.94 -16.25
CA ALA A 90 35.65 -16.65 -17.51
C ALA A 90 36.49 -16.06 -18.67
N GLU A 91 36.92 -14.81 -18.53
CA GLU A 91 37.81 -14.14 -19.49
C GLU A 91 39.28 -14.45 -19.21
N ILE A 92 39.68 -14.46 -17.93
CA ILE A 92 41.04 -14.81 -17.50
C ILE A 92 41.39 -16.28 -17.82
N SER A 93 40.41 -17.19 -17.80
CA SER A 93 40.63 -18.61 -18.11
C SER A 93 40.76 -18.94 -19.61
N ARG A 94 40.56 -17.96 -20.50
CA ARG A 94 40.67 -18.13 -21.97
C ARG A 94 41.97 -17.54 -22.54
N HIS A 95 42.91 -17.12 -21.69
CA HIS A 95 44.28 -16.77 -22.05
C HIS A 95 45.26 -17.80 -21.50
#